data_AF-J9AVN2-F1
#
_entry.id   AF-J9AVN2-F1
#
_cell.length_a   1.000
_cell.length_b   1.000
_cell.length_c   1.000
_cell.angle_alpha   90.00
_cell.angle_beta   90.00
_cell.angle_gamma   90.00
#
_symmetry.space_group_name_H-M   'P 1'
#
loop_
_entity.id
_entity.type
_entity.pdbx_description
1 polymer ?
#
loop_
_entity_poly.entity_id
_entity_poly.type
_entity_poly.pdbx_seq_one_letter_code
_entity_poly.pdbx_strand_id
1 'polypeptide(L)'
;MLARQQLPNSTRAITGSYVRIFVDKKLRNYNAKGACKLNQYSIGDPSFDVCLPSSCDNYNTLMTLSRSLINFNGSTPVCTVKQASVRLRPIDYKTWIVLAIIAFIGVIAILATVWDLFAIYFNSDYYKLASIETTRWFHCLMAFSVIRNTKDIFNIESTNKPGQIGPIHFMRFISMAWVIFGHATTGFMMLSSNILDCKETFKNLWTQFMTNAFFSVDTFFFMSGLLVSYTWFKEYRKDKKKAMSSTTWLIFYIHRIIRLSPPYYIVVAFYSFVFKSFLVNMPVILIAFNDYCEGSWWTNFLYLNNFIRLFVCVTEPTARTH
;
A
#
# COMPACT_ATOMS: atom_id res chain seq x y z
N MET A 1 -17.18 -4.02 12.76
CA MET A 1 -18.00 -3.81 13.96
C MET A 1 -19.24 -4.62 13.72
N LEU A 2 -19.60 -5.54 14.62
CA LEU A 2 -20.93 -6.14 14.60
C LEU A 2 -21.86 -5.20 15.38
N ALA A 3 -22.92 -4.73 14.74
CA ALA A 3 -23.91 -3.90 15.42
C ALA A 3 -24.66 -4.79 16.42
N ARG A 4 -24.50 -4.59 17.72
CA ARG A 4 -25.19 -5.40 18.73
C ARG A 4 -26.41 -4.64 19.22
N GLN A 5 -27.59 -5.18 18.97
CA GLN A 5 -28.84 -4.61 19.45
C GLN A 5 -29.55 -5.61 20.33
N GLN A 6 -29.93 -5.18 21.54
CA GLN A 6 -30.76 -5.96 22.43
C GLN A 6 -32.22 -5.66 22.11
N LEU A 7 -33.02 -6.70 21.89
CA LEU A 7 -34.44 -6.55 21.63
C LEU A 7 -35.14 -6.08 22.93
N PRO A 8 -36.09 -5.13 22.84
CA PRO A 8 -36.94 -4.81 23.99
C PRO A 8 -37.68 -6.07 24.44
N ASN A 9 -37.66 -6.36 25.74
CA ASN A 9 -38.25 -7.56 26.38
C ASN A 9 -37.60 -8.92 26.03
N SER A 10 -36.33 -8.97 25.61
CA SER A 10 -35.60 -10.22 25.44
C SER A 10 -34.18 -10.17 26.01
N THR A 11 -33.71 -11.29 26.56
CA THR A 11 -32.32 -11.49 26.95
C THR A 11 -31.41 -11.80 25.75
N ARG A 12 -31.99 -12.04 24.56
CA ARG A 12 -31.24 -12.34 23.34
C ARG A 12 -30.74 -11.04 22.69
N ALA A 13 -29.42 -10.94 22.57
CA ALA A 13 -28.78 -9.91 21.76
C ALA A 13 -28.64 -10.39 20.32
N ILE A 14 -29.13 -9.63 19.36
CA ILE A 14 -28.91 -9.90 17.93
C ILE A 14 -27.63 -9.17 17.51
N THR A 15 -26.72 -9.89 16.88
CA THR A 15 -25.57 -9.33 16.20
C THR A 15 -25.93 -9.05 14.75
N GLY A 16 -25.80 -7.82 14.31
CA GLY A 16 -25.97 -7.38 12.93
C GLY A 16 -24.64 -7.42 12.17
N SER A 17 -24.73 -7.91 10.94
CA SER A 17 -23.69 -7.85 9.91
C SER A 17 -24.06 -6.83 8.85
N TYR A 18 -23.07 -6.09 8.36
CA TYR A 18 -23.26 -5.19 7.21
C TYR A 18 -23.18 -5.99 5.91
N VAL A 19 -24.08 -5.70 4.99
CA VAL A 19 -24.17 -6.34 3.70
C VAL A 19 -24.21 -5.26 2.63
N ARG A 20 -23.26 -5.31 1.69
CA ARG A 20 -23.25 -4.44 0.52
C ARG A 20 -23.90 -5.14 -0.67
N ILE A 21 -24.88 -4.48 -1.25
CA ILE A 21 -25.60 -4.93 -2.45
C ILE A 21 -25.11 -4.09 -3.63
N PHE A 22 -24.66 -4.76 -4.69
CA PHE A 22 -24.23 -4.11 -5.94
C PHE A 22 -25.35 -4.15 -6.97
N VAL A 23 -25.61 -2.99 -7.57
CA VAL A 23 -26.62 -2.85 -8.63
C VAL A 23 -25.99 -2.48 -9.97
N ASP A 24 -26.68 -2.79 -11.07
CA ASP A 24 -26.26 -2.39 -12.41
C ASP A 24 -26.22 -0.85 -12.51
N LYS A 25 -25.14 -0.29 -13.09
CA LYS A 25 -24.96 1.16 -13.28
C LYS A 25 -26.14 1.85 -13.97
N LYS A 26 -26.84 1.14 -14.85
CA LYS A 26 -27.99 1.65 -15.61
C LYS A 26 -29.32 1.20 -15.05
N LEU A 27 -29.33 0.61 -13.84
CA LEU A 27 -30.51 0.06 -13.17
C LEU A 27 -31.32 -0.91 -14.03
N ARG A 28 -30.65 -1.61 -14.96
CA ARG A 28 -31.28 -2.62 -15.83
C ARG A 28 -31.45 -3.92 -15.05
N ASN A 29 -32.42 -4.73 -15.46
CA ASN A 29 -32.62 -6.07 -14.90
C ASN A 29 -31.33 -6.91 -14.99
N TYR A 30 -31.04 -7.69 -13.94
CA TYR A 30 -29.86 -8.55 -13.83
C TYR A 30 -29.69 -9.53 -15.01
N ASN A 31 -30.79 -9.92 -15.67
CA ASN A 31 -30.78 -10.82 -16.84
C ASN A 31 -30.50 -10.13 -18.18
N ALA A 32 -30.42 -8.80 -18.24
CA ALA A 32 -30.24 -8.10 -19.50
C ALA A 32 -28.83 -8.32 -20.09
N LYS A 33 -28.74 -8.39 -21.43
CA LYS A 33 -27.45 -8.55 -22.12
C LYS A 33 -26.48 -7.43 -21.75
N GLY A 34 -25.34 -7.80 -21.16
CA GLY A 34 -24.32 -6.85 -20.71
C GLY A 34 -24.68 -6.07 -19.44
N ALA A 35 -25.72 -6.48 -18.71
CA ALA A 35 -25.87 -6.13 -17.29
C ALA A 35 -24.92 -6.97 -16.43
N CYS A 36 -24.63 -6.49 -15.23
CA CYS A 36 -23.93 -7.26 -14.21
C CYS A 36 -22.57 -7.87 -14.63
N LYS A 37 -21.70 -7.10 -15.29
CA LYS A 37 -20.35 -7.56 -15.65
C LYS A 37 -19.47 -7.72 -14.40
N LEU A 38 -19.31 -8.97 -13.94
CA LEU A 38 -18.63 -9.36 -12.70
C LEU A 38 -17.17 -8.90 -12.55
N ASN A 39 -16.45 -8.76 -13.67
CA ASN A 39 -15.04 -8.33 -13.65
C ASN A 39 -14.85 -6.81 -13.49
N GLN A 40 -15.93 -6.03 -13.37
CA GLN A 40 -15.88 -4.57 -13.37
C GLN A 40 -16.34 -3.91 -12.07
N TYR A 41 -16.80 -4.66 -11.06
CA TYR A 41 -17.27 -4.06 -9.81
C TYR A 41 -16.12 -3.37 -9.06
N SER A 42 -16.08 -2.05 -9.19
CA SER A 42 -15.11 -1.14 -8.59
C SER A 42 -15.84 -0.20 -7.62
N ILE A 43 -15.07 0.60 -6.88
CA ILE A 43 -15.57 1.57 -5.88
C ILE A 43 -16.58 2.57 -6.50
N GLY A 44 -16.56 2.77 -7.82
CA GLY A 44 -17.49 3.63 -8.55
C GLY A 44 -18.78 2.96 -9.06
N ASP A 45 -19.06 1.71 -8.67
CA ASP A 45 -20.34 1.06 -8.96
C ASP A 45 -21.41 1.41 -7.91
N PRO A 46 -22.66 1.70 -8.33
CA PRO A 46 -23.72 1.99 -7.38
C PRO A 46 -23.94 0.78 -6.47
N SER A 47 -23.87 1.03 -5.18
CA SER A 47 -24.02 0.02 -4.16
C SER A 47 -24.67 0.59 -2.91
N PHE A 48 -25.38 -0.28 -2.19
CA PHE A 48 -26.12 0.08 -0.98
C PHE A 48 -25.68 -0.83 0.16
N ASP A 49 -25.49 -0.25 1.34
CA ASP A 49 -25.18 -0.99 2.55
C ASP A 49 -26.44 -1.17 3.41
N VAL A 50 -26.72 -2.41 3.81
CA VAL A 50 -27.85 -2.78 4.67
C VAL A 50 -27.31 -3.56 5.86
N CYS A 51 -27.81 -3.29 7.07
CA CYS A 51 -27.50 -4.09 8.24
C CYS A 51 -28.52 -5.21 8.39
N LEU A 52 -28.07 -6.47 8.36
CA LEU A 52 -28.90 -7.67 8.49
C LEU A 52 -28.41 -8.51 9.67
N PRO A 53 -29.28 -9.31 10.33
CA PRO A 53 -28.84 -10.22 11.38
C PRO A 53 -27.72 -11.15 10.88
N SER A 54 -26.70 -11.39 11.70
CA SER A 54 -25.55 -12.25 11.34
C SER A 54 -25.94 -13.70 11.10
N SER A 55 -27.13 -14.12 11.56
CA SER A 55 -27.71 -15.43 11.25
C SER A 55 -28.09 -15.58 9.77
N CYS A 56 -28.27 -14.49 9.04
CA CYS A 56 -28.47 -14.48 7.59
C CYS A 56 -27.12 -14.50 6.87
N ASP A 57 -26.43 -15.65 6.92
CA ASP A 57 -25.11 -15.84 6.29
C ASP A 57 -25.16 -16.52 4.93
N ASN A 58 -26.33 -17.06 4.56
CA ASN A 58 -26.47 -17.81 3.31
C ASN A 58 -26.58 -16.85 2.11
N TYR A 59 -25.57 -16.91 1.23
CA TYR A 59 -25.47 -16.09 0.02
C TYR A 59 -26.73 -16.14 -0.85
N ASN A 60 -27.34 -17.32 -1.01
CA ASN A 60 -28.53 -17.48 -1.86
C ASN A 60 -29.76 -16.78 -1.25
N THR A 61 -29.93 -16.87 0.07
CA THR A 61 -31.00 -16.19 0.81
C THR A 61 -30.83 -14.68 0.71
N LEU A 62 -29.58 -14.22 0.86
CA LEU A 62 -29.23 -12.80 0.80
C LEU A 62 -29.44 -12.19 -0.59
N MET A 63 -29.13 -12.95 -1.64
CA MET A 63 -29.39 -12.59 -3.03
C MET A 63 -30.89 -12.47 -3.32
N THR A 64 -31.70 -13.42 -2.83
CA THR A 64 -33.15 -13.39 -3.02
C THR A 64 -33.78 -12.22 -2.27
N LEU A 65 -33.36 -11.99 -1.01
CA LEU A 65 -33.83 -10.88 -0.20
C LEU A 65 -33.49 -9.52 -0.82
N SER A 66 -32.24 -9.33 -1.27
CA SER A 66 -31.83 -8.09 -1.93
C SER A 66 -32.59 -7.84 -3.24
N ARG A 67 -32.83 -8.87 -4.05
CA ARG A 67 -33.67 -8.77 -5.27
C ARG A 67 -35.12 -8.44 -4.96
N SER A 68 -35.65 -8.89 -3.82
CA SER A 68 -37.01 -8.55 -3.39
C SER A 68 -37.12 -7.13 -2.84
N LEU A 69 -36.08 -6.63 -2.18
CA LEU A 69 -36.06 -5.28 -1.60
C LEU A 69 -35.85 -4.19 -2.64
N ILE A 70 -35.06 -4.47 -3.69
CA ILE A 70 -34.67 -3.47 -4.69
C ILE A 70 -35.35 -3.80 -6.02
N ASN A 71 -36.53 -3.21 -6.20
CA ASN A 71 -37.27 -3.26 -7.45
C ASN A 71 -37.50 -1.83 -7.97
N PHE A 72 -36.97 -1.53 -9.15
CA PHE A 72 -37.10 -0.22 -9.81
C PHE A 72 -37.92 -0.39 -11.08
N ASN A 73 -39.13 0.16 -11.13
CA ASN A 73 -40.04 0.09 -12.29
C ASN A 73 -40.18 -1.32 -12.88
N GLY A 74 -40.29 -2.34 -12.03
CA GLY A 74 -40.42 -3.75 -12.45
C GLY A 74 -39.10 -4.42 -12.89
N SER A 75 -37.97 -3.72 -12.80
CA SER A 75 -36.63 -4.26 -13.01
C SER A 75 -35.93 -4.51 -11.67
N THR A 76 -35.28 -5.66 -11.55
CA THR A 76 -34.43 -6.01 -10.40
C THR A 76 -32.95 -5.84 -10.79
N PRO A 77 -32.30 -4.72 -10.47
CA PRO A 77 -30.95 -4.43 -10.93
C PRO A 77 -29.84 -5.06 -10.05
N VAL A 78 -30.20 -5.96 -9.13
CA VAL A 78 -29.25 -6.53 -8.18
C VAL A 78 -28.39 -7.61 -8.82
N CYS A 79 -27.09 -7.35 -8.85
CA CYS A 79 -26.11 -8.21 -9.53
C CYS A 79 -25.39 -9.16 -8.57
N THR A 80 -24.89 -8.64 -7.46
CA THR A 80 -24.16 -9.43 -6.47
C THR A 80 -24.29 -8.81 -5.09
N VAL A 81 -24.10 -9.65 -4.07
CA VAL A 81 -24.15 -9.23 -2.67
C VAL A 81 -22.87 -9.68 -2.00
N LYS A 82 -22.24 -8.78 -1.26
CA LYS A 82 -21.06 -9.06 -0.44
C LYS A 82 -21.36 -8.73 1.00
N GLN A 83 -21.09 -9.66 1.91
CA GLN A 83 -21.28 -9.46 3.33
C GLN A 83 -19.96 -9.04 3.97
N ALA A 84 -20.01 -7.99 4.78
CA ALA A 84 -18.84 -7.43 5.46
C ALA A 84 -18.35 -8.33 6.62
N SER A 85 -19.23 -9.14 7.22
CA SER A 85 -18.84 -10.08 8.29
C SER A 85 -18.25 -11.40 7.78
N VAL A 86 -18.45 -11.76 6.50
CA VAL A 86 -18.02 -13.06 5.93
C VAL A 86 -16.49 -13.20 5.80
N ARG A 87 -15.72 -12.17 6.17
CA ARG A 87 -14.27 -12.29 6.33
C ARG A 87 -13.82 -12.01 7.77
N LEU A 88 -14.24 -12.84 8.71
CA LEU A 88 -13.20 -13.44 9.55
C LEU A 88 -12.42 -14.39 8.64
N ARG A 89 -11.51 -13.85 7.82
CA ARG A 89 -10.54 -14.71 7.14
C ARG A 89 -9.80 -15.45 8.25
N PRO A 90 -9.83 -16.80 8.28
CA PRO A 90 -8.97 -17.51 9.22
C PRO A 90 -7.53 -17.09 8.95
N ILE A 91 -6.75 -16.84 10.01
CA ILE A 91 -5.37 -16.41 9.86
C ILE A 91 -4.60 -17.59 9.26
N ASP A 92 -4.32 -17.51 7.96
CA ASP A 92 -3.57 -18.52 7.24
C ASP A 92 -2.12 -18.59 7.74
N TYR A 93 -1.47 -19.75 7.59
CA TYR A 93 -0.05 -19.93 7.95
C TYR A 93 0.88 -18.91 7.26
N LYS A 94 0.50 -18.44 6.05
CA LYS A 94 1.21 -17.39 5.30
C LYS A 94 1.25 -16.06 6.07
N THR A 95 0.16 -15.68 6.71
CA THR A 95 0.09 -14.44 7.52
C THR A 95 1.02 -14.54 8.73
N TRP A 96 1.07 -15.70 9.39
CA TRP A 96 1.99 -15.94 10.51
C TRP A 96 3.45 -15.88 10.09
N ILE A 97 3.82 -16.42 8.92
CA ILE A 97 5.19 -16.33 8.39
C ILE A 97 5.60 -14.87 8.20
N VAL A 98 4.78 -14.06 7.54
CA VAL A 98 5.10 -12.64 7.30
C VAL A 98 5.19 -11.86 8.62
N LEU A 99 4.27 -12.11 9.55
CA LEU A 99 4.30 -11.48 10.87
C LEU A 99 5.55 -11.88 11.65
N ALA A 100 5.98 -13.15 11.59
CA ALA A 100 7.19 -13.62 12.24
C ALA A 100 8.45 -12.93 11.66
N ILE A 101 8.53 -12.74 10.34
CA ILE A 101 9.65 -12.03 9.70
C ILE A 101 9.70 -10.56 10.15
N ILE A 102 8.55 -9.87 10.13
CA ILE A 102 8.46 -8.46 10.57
C ILE A 102 8.81 -8.34 12.06
N ALA A 103 8.29 -9.24 12.89
CA ALA A 103 8.59 -9.28 14.32
C ALA A 103 10.07 -9.56 14.57
N PHE A 104 10.69 -10.48 13.83
CA PHE A 104 12.12 -10.77 13.94
C PHE A 104 12.99 -9.55 13.63
N ILE A 105 12.70 -8.83 12.54
CA ILE A 105 13.40 -7.58 12.20
C ILE A 105 13.19 -6.53 13.30
N GLY A 106 11.96 -6.40 13.81
CA GLY A 106 11.63 -5.51 14.92
C GLY A 106 12.39 -5.83 16.21
N VAL A 107 12.50 -7.11 16.56
CA VAL A 107 13.27 -7.57 17.73
C VAL A 107 14.75 -7.24 17.58
N ILE A 108 15.35 -7.47 16.41
CA ILE A 108 16.75 -7.10 16.15
C ILE A 108 16.95 -5.58 16.31
N ALA A 109 16.04 -4.77 15.78
CA ALA A 109 16.10 -3.31 15.94
C ALA A 109 15.96 -2.88 17.41
N ILE A 110 15.07 -3.53 18.18
CA ILE A 110 14.93 -3.28 19.62
C ILE A 110 16.21 -3.66 20.37
N LEU A 111 16.80 -4.83 20.09
CA LEU A 111 18.04 -5.26 20.73
C LEU A 111 19.20 -4.30 20.40
N ALA A 112 19.33 -3.86 19.15
CA ALA A 112 20.36 -2.91 18.73
C ALA A 112 20.18 -1.53 19.39
N THR A 113 18.92 -1.05 19.52
CA THR A 113 18.63 0.23 20.18
C THR A 113 18.85 0.17 21.69
N VAL A 114 18.46 -0.92 22.35
CA VAL A 114 18.73 -1.14 23.79
C VAL A 114 20.22 -1.18 24.05
N TRP A 115 21.00 -1.85 23.18
CA TRP A 115 22.46 -1.87 23.30
C TRP A 115 23.06 -0.46 23.17
N ASP A 116 22.62 0.33 22.19
CA ASP A 116 23.07 1.72 22.04
C ASP A 116 22.70 2.59 23.25
N LEU A 117 21.48 2.43 23.80
CA LEU A 117 21.08 3.15 25.01
C LEU A 117 21.93 2.77 26.21
N PHE A 118 22.19 1.47 26.39
CA PHE A 118 23.07 0.97 27.44
C PHE A 118 24.49 1.52 27.30
N ALA A 119 25.04 1.52 26.08
CA ALA A 119 26.36 2.05 25.79
C ALA A 119 26.46 3.57 26.06
N ILE A 120 25.42 4.34 25.73
CA ILE A 120 25.35 5.79 26.01
C ILE A 120 25.20 6.07 27.51
N TYR A 121 24.38 5.29 28.23
CA TYR A 121 24.08 5.53 29.64
C TYR A 121 25.23 5.10 30.58
N PHE A 122 25.84 3.94 30.35
CA PHE A 122 26.86 3.39 31.24
C PHE A 122 28.29 3.87 30.95
N ASN A 123 28.59 4.37 29.75
CA ASN A 123 29.96 4.71 29.38
C ASN A 123 30.14 6.20 29.05
N SER A 124 30.71 6.94 30.02
CA SER A 124 31.24 8.29 29.81
C SER A 124 32.42 8.32 28.82
N ASP A 125 33.05 7.17 28.55
CA ASP A 125 34.14 6.96 27.58
C ASP A 125 33.61 6.19 26.34
N TYR A 126 32.53 6.67 25.72
CA TYR A 126 31.90 6.06 24.53
C TYR A 126 32.90 5.74 23.40
N TYR A 127 34.02 6.47 23.31
CA TYR A 127 35.08 6.26 22.32
C TYR A 127 35.94 5.00 22.55
N LYS A 128 36.03 4.46 23.76
CA LYS A 128 36.81 3.22 24.04
C LYS A 128 36.02 1.94 23.76
N LEU A 129 34.68 1.97 23.85
CA LEU A 129 33.84 0.80 23.54
C LEU A 129 33.75 0.51 22.02
N ALA A 130 34.23 1.43 21.19
CA ALA A 130 34.43 1.21 19.76
C ALA A 130 35.45 0.08 19.45
N SER A 131 36.33 -0.29 20.38
CA SER A 131 37.30 -1.39 20.17
C SER A 131 36.68 -2.79 20.27
N ILE A 132 35.48 -2.92 20.86
CA ILE A 132 34.66 -4.15 20.85
C ILE A 132 33.80 -4.23 19.57
N GLU A 133 33.72 -3.16 18.76
CA GLU A 133 33.05 -3.13 17.44
C GLU A 133 33.87 -3.76 16.29
N THR A 134 34.81 -4.66 16.57
CA THR A 134 35.73 -5.21 15.54
C THR A 134 35.15 -6.40 14.78
N THR A 135 34.05 -6.99 15.24
CA THR A 135 33.41 -8.12 14.56
C THR A 135 32.34 -7.67 13.56
N ARG A 136 32.43 -8.12 12.30
CA ARG A 136 31.51 -7.75 11.21
C ARG A 136 30.03 -7.94 11.54
N TRP A 137 29.67 -8.99 12.31
CA TRP A 137 28.29 -9.24 12.71
C TRP A 137 27.73 -8.15 13.63
N PHE A 138 28.57 -7.58 14.50
CA PHE A 138 28.18 -6.49 15.38
C PHE A 138 27.86 -5.23 14.58
N HIS A 139 28.67 -4.92 13.56
CA HIS A 139 28.39 -3.80 12.65
C HIS A 139 27.05 -3.99 11.90
N CYS A 140 26.74 -5.22 11.48
CA CYS A 140 25.45 -5.54 10.88
C CYS A 140 24.28 -5.36 11.86
N LEU A 141 24.44 -5.72 13.15
CA LEU A 141 23.40 -5.50 14.15
C LEU A 141 23.19 -4.02 14.42
N MET A 142 24.27 -3.24 14.55
CA MET A 142 24.17 -1.80 14.81
C MET A 142 23.55 -1.03 13.63
N ALA A 143 23.60 -1.59 12.41
CA ALA A 143 22.87 -1.04 11.27
C ALA A 143 21.35 -1.05 11.45
N PHE A 144 20.80 -1.83 12.39
CA PHE A 144 19.36 -1.82 12.73
C PHE A 144 19.02 -0.88 13.90
N SER A 145 20.01 -0.24 14.53
CA SER A 145 19.74 0.70 15.62
C SER A 145 19.00 1.93 15.11
N VAL A 146 17.81 2.16 15.66
CA VAL A 146 16.99 3.34 15.35
C VAL A 146 17.71 4.62 15.75
N ILE A 147 18.48 4.63 16.85
CA ILE A 147 19.14 5.85 17.34
C ILE A 147 20.23 6.31 16.37
N ARG A 148 21.13 5.41 15.96
CA ARG A 148 22.19 5.71 14.98
C ARG A 148 21.60 6.13 13.63
N ASN A 149 20.67 5.32 13.10
CA ASN A 149 20.01 5.64 11.83
C ASN A 149 19.26 6.98 11.88
N THR A 150 18.60 7.30 12.99
CA THR A 150 17.88 8.57 13.15
C THR A 150 18.84 9.76 13.21
N LYS A 151 19.95 9.64 13.96
CA LYS A 151 21.02 10.65 13.97
C LYS A 151 21.60 10.87 12.57
N ASP A 152 21.85 9.80 11.83
CA ASP A 152 22.37 9.87 10.46
C ASP A 152 21.37 10.49 9.48
N ILE A 153 20.07 10.19 9.62
CA ILE A 153 18.99 10.77 8.80
C ILE A 153 18.88 12.28 9.04
N PHE A 154 18.96 12.73 10.29
CA PHE A 154 18.91 14.14 10.65
C PHE A 154 20.27 14.85 10.56
N ASN A 155 21.33 14.16 10.12
CA ASN A 155 22.64 14.76 9.96
C ASN A 155 22.72 15.64 8.70
N ILE A 156 22.75 16.95 8.91
CA ILE A 156 22.82 17.96 7.85
C ILE A 156 24.27 18.23 7.42
N GLU A 157 25.29 17.81 8.18
CA GLU A 157 26.71 18.08 7.83
C GLU A 157 27.10 17.56 6.44
N SER A 158 26.41 16.51 5.98
CA SER A 158 26.67 15.90 4.68
C SER A 158 26.16 16.71 3.48
N THR A 159 25.37 17.77 3.66
CA THR A 159 24.80 18.56 2.54
C THR A 159 25.82 19.43 1.83
N ASN A 160 26.96 19.74 2.48
CA ASN A 160 28.01 20.59 1.91
C ASN A 160 29.18 19.82 1.29
N LYS A 161 29.04 18.50 1.09
CA LYS A 161 30.11 17.68 0.49
C LYS A 161 30.40 18.12 -0.95
N PRO A 162 31.67 18.33 -1.34
CA PRO A 162 32.03 18.76 -2.69
C PRO A 162 31.57 17.70 -3.72
N GLY A 163 30.74 18.15 -4.68
CA GLY A 163 30.18 17.29 -5.72
C GLY A 163 28.75 16.77 -5.47
N GLN A 164 28.02 17.35 -4.52
CA GLN A 164 26.55 17.25 -4.47
C GLN A 164 25.89 18.40 -5.23
N ILE A 165 24.72 18.13 -5.81
CA ILE A 165 23.90 19.13 -6.50
C ILE A 165 22.85 19.61 -5.51
N GLY A 166 23.10 20.73 -4.82
CA GLY A 166 22.23 21.24 -3.74
C GLY A 166 20.74 21.34 -4.09
N PRO A 167 20.35 21.93 -5.24
CA PRO A 167 18.94 22.07 -5.64
C PRO A 167 18.18 20.75 -5.81
N ILE A 168 18.90 19.64 -6.01
CA ILE A 168 18.27 18.33 -6.21
C ILE A 168 17.51 17.87 -4.97
N HIS A 169 18.02 18.18 -3.79
CA HIS A 169 17.38 17.79 -2.52
C HIS A 169 16.03 18.48 -2.35
N PHE A 170 15.93 19.76 -2.73
CA PHE A 170 14.68 20.52 -2.70
C PHE A 170 13.65 19.99 -3.72
N MET A 171 14.07 19.75 -4.96
CA MET A 171 13.19 19.16 -5.98
C MET A 171 12.65 17.80 -5.54
N ARG A 172 13.49 16.99 -4.88
CA ARG A 172 13.10 15.69 -4.35
C ARG A 172 12.06 15.80 -3.23
N PHE A 173 12.21 16.78 -2.33
CA PHE A 173 11.24 17.06 -1.27
C PHE A 173 9.87 17.43 -1.85
N ILE A 174 9.82 18.38 -2.80
CA ILE A 174 8.56 18.78 -3.44
C ILE A 174 7.90 17.61 -4.17
N SER A 175 8.68 16.85 -4.96
CA SER A 175 8.17 15.69 -5.69
C SER A 175 7.58 14.64 -4.74
N MET A 176 8.26 14.31 -3.63
CA MET A 176 7.75 13.37 -2.64
C MET A 176 6.48 13.87 -1.94
N ALA A 177 6.45 15.13 -1.52
CA ALA A 177 5.27 15.74 -0.90
C ALA A 177 4.07 15.69 -1.84
N TRP A 178 4.29 15.98 -3.13
CA TRP A 178 3.23 15.95 -4.15
C TRP A 178 2.68 14.54 -4.40
N VAL A 179 3.54 13.52 -4.47
CA VAL A 179 3.12 12.10 -4.57
C VAL A 179 2.29 11.68 -3.37
N ILE A 180 2.75 11.98 -2.16
CA ILE A 180 2.03 11.64 -0.91
C ILE A 180 0.66 12.29 -0.90
N PHE A 181 0.59 13.57 -1.27
CA PHE A 181 -0.66 14.32 -1.27
C PHE A 181 -1.63 13.81 -2.35
N GLY A 182 -1.13 13.43 -3.52
CA GLY A 182 -1.92 12.77 -4.56
C GLY A 182 -2.53 11.45 -4.07
N HIS A 183 -1.73 10.55 -3.49
CA HIS A 183 -2.23 9.29 -2.95
C HIS A 183 -3.22 9.47 -1.79
N ALA A 184 -2.99 10.45 -0.91
CA ALA A 184 -3.93 10.78 0.16
C ALA A 184 -5.28 11.25 -0.40
N THR A 185 -5.25 12.08 -1.44
CA THR A 185 -6.44 12.59 -2.12
C THR A 185 -7.22 11.45 -2.79
N THR A 186 -6.54 10.54 -3.47
CA THR A 186 -7.19 9.36 -4.06
C THR A 186 -7.78 8.45 -2.99
N GLY A 187 -7.07 8.24 -1.87
CA GLY A 187 -7.60 7.52 -0.72
C GLY A 187 -8.88 8.16 -0.18
N PHE A 188 -8.91 9.50 -0.07
CA PHE A 188 -10.09 10.24 0.36
C PHE A 188 -11.27 10.07 -0.61
N MET A 189 -11.04 10.16 -1.92
CA MET A 189 -12.07 9.88 -2.93
C MET A 189 -12.63 8.47 -2.81
N MET A 190 -11.76 7.49 -2.57
CA MET A 190 -12.13 6.08 -2.46
C MET A 190 -12.95 5.77 -1.20
N LEU A 191 -12.74 6.51 -0.10
CA LEU A 191 -13.50 6.36 1.14
C LEU A 191 -14.76 7.24 1.19
N SER A 192 -14.94 8.18 0.27
CA SER A 192 -16.08 9.07 0.26
C SER A 192 -17.38 8.34 -0.09
N SER A 193 -18.43 8.56 0.71
CA SER A 193 -19.77 8.05 0.45
C SER A 193 -20.49 8.83 -0.66
N ASN A 194 -20.05 10.05 -0.97
CA ASN A 194 -20.66 10.90 -1.97
C ASN A 194 -19.62 11.39 -3.00
N ILE A 195 -19.56 10.69 -4.13
CA ILE A 195 -18.69 11.04 -5.26
C ILE A 195 -19.06 12.39 -5.89
N LEU A 196 -20.32 12.83 -5.79
CA LEU A 196 -20.75 14.11 -6.35
C LEU A 196 -20.13 15.29 -5.57
N ASP A 197 -20.07 15.18 -4.24
CA ASP A 197 -19.42 16.19 -3.39
C ASP A 197 -17.90 16.22 -3.62
N CYS A 198 -17.29 15.06 -3.88
CA CYS A 198 -15.90 15.01 -4.33
C CYS A 198 -15.74 15.77 -5.66
N LYS A 199 -16.59 15.51 -6.65
CA LYS A 199 -16.52 16.17 -7.96
C LYS A 199 -16.66 17.69 -7.84
N GLU A 200 -17.49 18.18 -6.94
CA GLU A 200 -17.62 19.61 -6.66
C GLU A 200 -16.36 20.18 -6.01
N THR A 201 -15.79 19.47 -5.04
CA THR A 201 -14.56 19.85 -4.35
C THR A 201 -13.37 19.99 -5.31
N PHE A 202 -13.26 19.12 -6.33
CA PHE A 202 -12.14 19.12 -7.29
C PHE A 202 -12.24 20.15 -8.43
N LYS A 203 -13.27 21.02 -8.45
CA LYS A 203 -13.40 22.07 -9.48
C LYS A 203 -12.40 23.21 -9.31
N ASN A 204 -11.87 23.43 -8.12
CA ASN A 204 -10.99 24.55 -7.83
C ASN A 204 -9.58 24.34 -8.41
N LEU A 205 -8.92 25.42 -8.83
CA LEU A 205 -7.55 25.36 -9.38
C LEU A 205 -6.55 24.75 -8.39
N TRP A 206 -6.66 25.06 -7.09
CA TRP A 206 -5.81 24.47 -6.06
C TRP A 206 -6.03 22.96 -5.88
N THR A 207 -7.26 22.48 -6.09
CA THR A 207 -7.57 21.05 -6.04
C THR A 207 -7.16 20.32 -7.33
N GLN A 208 -7.02 21.04 -8.45
CA GLN A 208 -6.48 20.49 -9.70
C GLN A 208 -4.99 20.13 -9.59
N PHE A 209 -4.23 20.86 -8.78
CA PHE A 209 -2.86 20.48 -8.44
C PHE A 209 -2.81 19.08 -7.78
N MET A 210 -3.86 18.71 -7.01
CA MET A 210 -3.95 17.41 -6.34
C MET A 210 -4.33 16.29 -7.30
N THR A 211 -5.31 16.52 -8.18
CA THR A 211 -5.78 15.51 -9.15
C THR A 211 -4.75 15.21 -10.23
N ASN A 212 -3.87 16.17 -10.52
CA ASN A 212 -2.79 16.03 -11.50
C ASN A 212 -1.45 15.56 -10.89
N ALA A 213 -1.48 14.86 -9.76
CA ALA A 213 -0.27 14.37 -9.09
C ALA A 213 0.61 13.45 -9.96
N PHE A 214 0.12 12.91 -11.08
CA PHE A 214 0.92 12.11 -12.01
C PHE A 214 2.16 12.83 -12.55
N PHE A 215 2.11 14.17 -12.72
CA PHE A 215 3.27 14.95 -13.17
C PHE A 215 4.44 14.96 -12.17
N SER A 216 4.17 14.63 -10.89
CA SER A 216 5.25 14.45 -9.90
C SER A 216 6.18 13.28 -10.25
N VAL A 217 5.66 12.27 -10.97
CA VAL A 217 6.43 11.10 -11.42
C VAL A 217 7.43 11.49 -12.51
N ASP A 218 7.08 12.42 -13.39
CA ASP A 218 8.00 12.94 -14.42
C ASP A 218 9.18 13.65 -13.79
N THR A 219 8.93 14.44 -12.73
CA THR A 219 10.00 15.06 -11.93
C THR A 219 10.90 13.99 -11.33
N PHE A 220 10.34 12.91 -10.78
CA PHE A 220 11.13 11.81 -10.24
C PHE A 220 12.00 11.10 -11.30
N PHE A 221 11.48 10.88 -12.51
CA PHE A 221 12.24 10.30 -13.61
C PHE A 221 13.37 11.22 -14.09
N PHE A 222 13.09 12.51 -14.25
CA PHE A 222 14.10 13.51 -14.59
C PHE A 222 15.25 13.50 -13.59
N MET A 223 14.93 13.53 -12.30
CA MET A 223 15.90 13.54 -11.21
C MET A 223 16.75 12.27 -11.16
N SER A 224 16.11 11.12 -11.37
CA SER A 224 16.79 9.82 -11.44
C SER A 224 17.75 9.77 -12.63
N GLY A 225 17.32 10.23 -13.81
CA GLY A 225 18.16 10.28 -15.02
C GLY A 225 19.33 11.25 -14.90
N LEU A 226 19.10 12.43 -14.29
CA LEU A 226 20.14 13.42 -14.04
C LEU A 226 21.23 12.87 -13.11
N LEU A 227 20.85 12.21 -12.01
CA LEU A 227 21.82 11.66 -11.05
C LEU A 227 22.64 10.51 -11.66
N VAL A 228 22.00 9.62 -12.42
CA VAL A 228 22.70 8.53 -13.12
C VAL A 228 23.68 9.10 -14.14
N SER A 229 23.24 10.06 -14.95
CA SER A 229 24.12 10.72 -15.93
C SER A 229 25.29 11.43 -15.25
N TYR A 230 25.04 12.19 -14.18
CA TYR A 230 26.07 12.92 -13.43
C TYR A 230 27.13 11.97 -12.83
N THR A 231 26.68 10.88 -12.19
CA THR A 231 27.58 9.88 -11.61
C THR A 231 28.38 9.14 -12.69
N TRP A 232 27.75 8.84 -13.82
CA TRP A 232 28.42 8.23 -14.98
C TRP A 232 29.51 9.14 -15.56
N PHE A 233 29.21 10.42 -15.82
CA PHE A 233 30.22 11.39 -16.30
C PHE A 233 31.37 11.59 -15.31
N LYS A 234 31.08 11.53 -14.00
CA LYS A 234 32.10 11.61 -12.95
C LYS A 234 33.05 10.40 -12.99
N GLU A 235 32.52 9.19 -13.16
CA GLU A 235 33.35 7.98 -13.29
C GLU A 235 34.09 7.96 -14.63
N TYR A 236 33.45 8.39 -15.72
CA TYR A 236 34.06 8.48 -17.04
C TYR A 236 35.28 9.42 -17.08
N ARG A 237 35.21 10.56 -16.35
CA ARG A 237 36.36 11.46 -16.20
C ARG A 237 37.50 10.86 -15.38
N LYS A 238 37.21 9.93 -14.45
CA LYS A 238 38.25 9.26 -13.64
C LYS A 238 38.88 8.11 -14.40
N ASP A 239 38.06 7.25 -14.99
CA ASP A 239 38.51 6.07 -15.74
C ASP A 239 37.50 5.72 -16.84
N LYS A 240 37.90 6.02 -18.08
CA LYS A 240 37.09 5.76 -19.29
C LYS A 240 36.81 4.27 -19.49
N LYS A 241 37.80 3.41 -19.25
CA LYS A 241 37.67 1.96 -19.48
C LYS A 241 36.72 1.35 -18.46
N LYS A 242 36.83 1.76 -17.20
CA LYS A 242 35.95 1.29 -16.13
C LYS A 242 34.51 1.77 -16.28
N ALA A 243 34.29 3.02 -16.69
CA ALA A 243 32.94 3.57 -16.90
C ALA A 243 32.19 2.94 -18.08
N MET A 244 32.92 2.43 -19.08
CA MET A 244 32.35 1.76 -20.25
C MET A 244 32.30 0.22 -20.11
N SER A 245 32.90 -0.33 -19.04
CA SER A 245 32.91 -1.77 -18.79
C SER A 245 31.52 -2.30 -18.43
N SER A 246 31.12 -3.38 -19.09
CA SER A 246 29.86 -4.09 -18.81
C SER A 246 29.78 -4.57 -17.36
N THR A 247 30.91 -4.91 -16.73
CA THR A 247 30.96 -5.36 -15.34
C THR A 247 30.54 -4.25 -14.38
N THR A 248 30.95 -3.00 -14.63
CA THR A 248 30.57 -1.84 -13.79
C THR A 248 29.07 -1.58 -13.86
N TRP A 249 28.48 -1.69 -15.06
CA TRP A 249 27.03 -1.56 -15.25
C TRP A 249 26.26 -2.70 -14.57
N LEU A 250 26.74 -3.95 -14.65
CA LEU A 250 26.12 -5.08 -13.95
C LEU A 250 26.14 -4.86 -12.42
N ILE A 251 27.29 -4.47 -11.85
CA ILE A 251 27.41 -4.19 -10.43
C ILE A 251 26.47 -3.04 -10.01
N PHE A 252 26.38 -1.99 -10.83
CA PHE A 252 25.45 -0.88 -10.59
C PHE A 252 23.99 -1.34 -10.50
N TYR A 253 23.53 -2.17 -11.44
CA TYR A 253 22.17 -2.71 -11.41
C TYR A 253 21.94 -3.67 -10.24
N ILE A 254 22.90 -4.53 -9.92
CA ILE A 254 22.83 -5.44 -8.77
C ILE A 254 22.68 -4.63 -7.47
N HIS A 255 23.50 -3.60 -7.26
CA HIS A 255 23.41 -2.72 -6.10
C HIS A 255 22.04 -2.03 -6.01
N ARG A 256 21.50 -1.59 -7.15
CA ARG A 256 20.18 -0.96 -7.23
C ARG A 256 19.07 -1.93 -6.81
N ILE A 257 19.12 -3.17 -7.28
CA ILE A 257 18.13 -4.22 -6.94
C ILE A 257 18.24 -4.60 -5.46
N ILE A 258 19.45 -4.83 -4.95
CA ILE A 258 19.67 -5.19 -3.53
C ILE A 258 19.17 -4.08 -2.59
N ARG A 259 19.26 -2.80 -3.01
CA ARG A 259 18.78 -1.68 -2.21
C ARG A 259 17.25 -1.52 -2.23
N LEU A 260 16.61 -1.70 -3.38
CA LEU A 260 15.18 -1.40 -3.57
C LEU A 260 14.26 -2.59 -3.30
N SER A 261 14.71 -3.81 -3.62
CA SER A 261 13.87 -5.00 -3.56
C SER A 261 13.47 -5.42 -2.14
N PRO A 262 14.35 -5.42 -1.12
CA PRO A 262 13.98 -5.86 0.22
C PRO A 262 12.79 -5.09 0.83
N PRO A 263 12.78 -3.74 0.86
CA PRO A 263 11.63 -3.02 1.41
C PRO A 263 10.39 -3.23 0.54
N TYR A 264 10.53 -3.31 -0.78
CA TYR A 264 9.41 -3.57 -1.69
C TYR A 264 8.75 -4.93 -1.43
N TYR A 265 9.52 -6.01 -1.25
CA TYR A 265 8.98 -7.33 -0.95
C TYR A 265 8.26 -7.39 0.39
N ILE A 266 8.78 -6.72 1.41
CA ILE A 266 8.13 -6.62 2.73
C ILE A 266 6.77 -5.92 2.59
N VAL A 267 6.71 -4.80 1.85
CA VAL A 267 5.46 -4.07 1.60
C VAL A 267 4.45 -4.93 0.83
N VAL A 268 4.87 -5.58 -0.26
CA VAL A 268 3.98 -6.47 -1.04
C VAL A 268 3.45 -7.62 -0.18
N ALA A 269 4.31 -8.26 0.62
CA ALA A 269 3.93 -9.35 1.51
C ALA A 269 2.97 -8.87 2.62
N PHE A 270 3.23 -7.69 3.20
CA PHE A 270 2.36 -7.07 4.18
C PHE A 270 0.97 -6.80 3.58
N TYR A 271 0.87 -6.13 2.42
CA TYR A 271 -0.41 -5.83 1.78
C TYR A 271 -1.17 -7.10 1.35
N SER A 272 -0.47 -8.13 0.89
CA SER A 272 -1.09 -9.37 0.39
C SER A 272 -1.62 -10.27 1.51
N PHE A 273 -0.87 -10.42 2.61
CA PHE A 273 -1.15 -11.44 3.63
C PHE A 273 -1.53 -10.88 5.01
N VAL A 274 -1.04 -9.69 5.37
CA VAL A 274 -1.19 -9.12 6.72
C VAL A 274 -2.29 -8.07 6.74
N PHE A 275 -2.19 -7.04 5.90
CA PHE A 275 -3.10 -5.89 5.87
C PHE A 275 -4.57 -6.33 5.78
N LYS A 276 -4.90 -7.28 4.91
CA LYS A 276 -6.26 -7.83 4.77
C LYS A 276 -6.80 -8.46 6.06
N SER A 277 -5.95 -9.16 6.82
CA SER A 277 -6.34 -9.81 8.07
C SER A 277 -6.51 -8.82 9.22
N PHE A 278 -5.86 -7.65 9.16
CA PHE A 278 -6.05 -6.55 10.11
C PHE A 278 -7.27 -5.68 9.80
N LEU A 279 -7.77 -5.69 8.55
CA LEU A 279 -8.97 -4.96 8.12
C LEU A 279 -10.29 -5.63 8.53
N VAL A 280 -10.22 -6.68 9.37
CA VAL A 280 -11.39 -7.28 9.99
C VAL A 280 -12.21 -6.16 10.63
N ASN A 281 -13.52 -6.18 10.43
CA ASN A 281 -14.47 -5.21 10.98
C ASN A 281 -14.53 -3.82 10.33
N MET A 282 -13.84 -3.53 9.22
CA MET A 282 -13.96 -2.24 8.51
C MET A 282 -14.72 -2.37 7.16
N PRO A 283 -16.03 -2.06 7.12
CA PRO A 283 -16.88 -2.26 5.94
C PRO A 283 -16.39 -1.49 4.70
N VAL A 284 -15.87 -0.28 4.89
CA VAL A 284 -15.49 0.63 3.78
C VAL A 284 -14.29 0.11 2.98
N ILE A 285 -13.31 -0.55 3.62
CA ILE A 285 -12.08 -1.01 2.94
C ILE A 285 -12.23 -2.42 2.34
N LEU A 286 -13.15 -3.24 2.84
CA LEU A 286 -13.30 -4.65 2.45
C LEU A 286 -13.69 -4.85 0.97
N ILE A 287 -14.07 -3.77 0.29
CA ILE A 287 -14.84 -3.78 -0.94
C ILE A 287 -13.97 -3.46 -2.15
N ALA A 288 -12.86 -2.75 -1.91
CA ALA A 288 -11.88 -2.42 -2.94
C ALA A 288 -10.83 -3.50 -3.18
N PHE A 289 -10.51 -4.32 -2.18
CA PHE A 289 -9.46 -5.33 -2.28
C PHE A 289 -10.05 -6.70 -2.57
N ASN A 290 -10.31 -6.97 -3.84
CA ASN A 290 -10.66 -8.32 -4.29
C ASN A 290 -9.49 -9.31 -4.05
N ASP A 291 -9.77 -10.62 -4.01
CA ASP A 291 -8.79 -11.64 -3.59
C ASP A 291 -7.70 -12.00 -4.61
N TYR A 292 -7.62 -11.28 -5.73
CA TYR A 292 -6.65 -11.58 -6.79
C TYR A 292 -5.19 -11.55 -6.32
N CYS A 293 -4.90 -10.84 -5.23
CA CYS A 293 -3.54 -10.69 -4.75
C CYS A 293 -2.87 -11.93 -4.18
N GLU A 294 -3.66 -12.85 -3.64
CA GLU A 294 -3.10 -14.14 -3.23
C GLU A 294 -2.75 -15.03 -4.43
N GLY A 295 -3.40 -14.80 -5.59
CA GLY A 295 -3.05 -15.49 -6.83
C GLY A 295 -1.93 -14.80 -7.63
N SER A 296 -1.74 -13.49 -7.47
CA SER A 296 -0.81 -12.67 -8.29
C SER A 296 0.38 -12.07 -7.53
N TRP A 297 0.60 -12.39 -6.25
CA TRP A 297 1.76 -11.85 -5.50
C TRP A 297 3.10 -12.15 -6.19
N TRP A 298 3.24 -13.31 -6.84
CA TRP A 298 4.47 -13.72 -7.51
C TRP A 298 4.83 -12.83 -8.71
N THR A 299 3.84 -12.25 -9.40
CA THR A 299 4.11 -11.31 -10.52
C THR A 299 4.75 -10.04 -10.01
N ASN A 300 4.36 -9.61 -8.80
CA ASN A 300 4.91 -8.44 -8.14
C ASN A 300 6.35 -8.69 -7.70
N PHE A 301 6.66 -9.90 -7.22
CA PHE A 301 8.02 -10.29 -6.79
C PHE A 301 8.99 -10.41 -7.97
N LEU A 302 8.52 -10.91 -9.10
CA LEU A 302 9.31 -11.06 -10.34
C LEU A 302 9.35 -9.78 -11.19
N TYR A 303 8.77 -8.66 -10.74
CA TYR A 303 8.65 -7.40 -11.49
C TYR A 303 7.94 -7.56 -12.86
N LEU A 304 7.09 -8.58 -13.03
CA LEU A 304 6.37 -8.87 -14.27
C LEU A 304 5.05 -8.11 -14.42
N ASN A 305 4.70 -7.25 -13.46
CA ASN A 305 3.46 -6.47 -13.44
C ASN A 305 3.25 -5.59 -14.70
N ASN A 306 4.33 -5.18 -15.36
CA ASN A 306 4.22 -4.39 -16.59
C ASN A 306 3.84 -5.23 -17.82
N PHE A 307 4.23 -6.50 -17.83
CA PHE A 307 4.08 -7.41 -18.98
C PHE A 307 2.84 -8.30 -18.87
N ILE A 308 2.49 -8.73 -17.65
CA ILE A 308 1.34 -9.59 -17.42
C ILE A 308 0.18 -8.73 -16.90
N ARG A 309 -0.95 -8.69 -17.64
CA ARG A 309 -2.21 -8.04 -17.22
C ARG A 309 -2.89 -8.87 -16.10
N LEU A 310 -2.26 -8.96 -14.95
CA LEU A 310 -2.88 -9.43 -13.71
C LEU A 310 -3.08 -8.25 -12.76
N PHE A 311 -4.08 -8.34 -11.88
CA PHE A 311 -4.37 -7.31 -10.89
C PHE A 311 -3.14 -7.05 -10.01
N VAL A 312 -2.71 -5.78 -9.95
CA VAL A 312 -1.56 -5.34 -9.15
C VAL A 312 -2.01 -5.16 -7.70
N CYS A 313 -1.17 -5.59 -6.75
CA CYS A 313 -1.56 -5.70 -5.34
C CYS A 313 -1.25 -4.50 -4.48
N VAL A 314 -0.32 -3.68 -4.95
CA VAL A 314 0.21 -2.52 -4.23
C VAL A 314 -0.17 -1.22 -4.93
N THR A 315 -0.67 -1.29 -6.16
CA THR A 315 -1.13 -0.11 -6.89
C THR A 315 -2.59 -0.29 -7.30
N GLU A 316 -3.34 0.79 -7.17
CA GLU A 316 -4.62 1.00 -7.82
C GLU A 316 -4.56 0.51 -9.28
N PRO A 317 -5.63 -0.06 -9.85
CA PRO A 317 -5.66 -0.42 -11.26
C PRO A 317 -5.40 0.84 -12.07
N THR A 318 -4.15 1.05 -12.47
CA THR A 318 -3.78 2.11 -13.40
C THR A 318 -4.62 1.90 -14.63
N ALA A 319 -5.54 2.82 -14.87
CA ALA A 319 -6.26 2.94 -16.12
C ALA A 319 -5.21 3.12 -17.22
N ARG A 320 -4.77 2.02 -17.84
CA ARG A 320 -4.20 2.10 -19.18
C ARG A 320 -5.38 2.41 -20.09
N THR A 321 -5.55 3.70 -20.35
CA THR A 321 -6.22 4.21 -21.53
C THR A 321 -5.69 3.43 -22.74
N HIS A 322 -6.55 2.63 -23.35
CA HIS A 322 -6.50 2.40 -24.78
C HIS A 322 -7.54 3.30 -25.42
#